data_AF-A0A968LFS7-F1
#
_entry.id   AF-A0A968LFS7-F1
#
_cell.length_a   1.000
_cell.length_b   1.000
_cell.length_c   1.000
_cell.angle_alpha   90.00
_cell.angle_beta   90.00
_cell.angle_gamma   90.00
#
_symmetry.space_group_name_H-M   'P 1'
#
loop_
_entity.id
_entity.type
_entity.pdbx_description
1 polymer ?
#
loop_
_entity_poly.entity_id
_entity_poly.type
_entity_poly.pdbx_seq_one_letter_code
_entity_poly.pdbx_strand_id
1 'polypeptide(L)'
;MSENPEASSAVGGGQRCLDIALQPAASDLKSSDGKEISFTRAVLTVRNVCEEAVLSIFPHATLGQESGTVQDVTAVFARSVPASLSPGGTITCDVYDVLLPAHPGTASKIHMFGYRAALNWKFDLAVWIEYRASGSAAPARTPVSRWIFSWSIAETDEGNIELTIKDMGV
;
A
#
# COMPACT_ATOMS: atom_id res chain seq x y z
N MET A 1 -8.69 56.62 10.66
CA MET A 1 -9.29 55.71 9.66
C MET A 1 -8.13 54.88 9.13
N SER A 2 -7.77 53.79 9.78
CA SER A 2 -8.43 52.49 9.83
C SER A 2 -7.53 51.50 9.07
N GLU A 3 -7.04 50.53 9.83
CA GLU A 3 -6.62 49.16 9.47
C GLU A 3 -7.43 48.63 8.27
N ASN A 4 -7.02 47.68 7.42
CA ASN A 4 -6.08 46.56 7.43
C ASN A 4 -6.23 45.92 6.00
N PRO A 5 -5.78 44.69 5.69
CA PRO A 5 -4.48 44.06 5.86
C PRO A 5 -4.00 43.33 4.58
N GLU A 6 -2.75 42.85 4.66
CA GLU A 6 -2.31 41.53 4.17
C GLU A 6 -2.84 41.03 2.82
N ALA A 7 -2.00 41.22 1.80
CA ALA A 7 -1.86 40.22 0.76
C ALA A 7 -1.40 38.90 1.41
N SER A 8 -2.38 38.10 1.84
CA SER A 8 -2.17 36.71 2.21
C SER A 8 -1.70 35.99 0.96
N SER A 9 -0.40 35.76 0.90
CA SER A 9 0.22 34.76 0.05
C SER A 9 -0.45 33.43 0.37
N ALA A 10 -1.51 33.10 -0.38
CA ALA A 10 -2.07 31.76 -0.43
C ALA A 10 -1.00 30.84 -1.03
N VAL A 11 -0.08 30.40 -0.18
CA VAL A 11 0.71 29.21 -0.43
C VAL A 11 -0.31 28.10 -0.55
N GLY A 12 -0.54 27.64 -1.78
CA GLY A 12 -1.43 26.53 -2.10
C GLY A 12 -0.95 25.26 -1.44
N GLY A 13 -1.26 25.10 -0.15
CA GLY A 13 -1.22 23.84 0.55
C GLY A 13 -2.35 22.99 0.03
N GLY A 14 -2.12 22.26 -1.06
CA GLY A 14 -3.08 21.29 -1.57
C GLY A 14 -3.47 20.34 -0.44
N GLN A 15 -4.75 20.35 -0.05
CA GLN A 15 -5.25 19.51 1.01
C GLN A 15 -5.03 18.03 0.64
N ARG A 16 -4.20 17.34 1.43
CA ARG A 16 -3.91 15.92 1.25
C ARG A 16 -5.11 15.13 1.78
N CYS A 17 -5.96 14.67 0.88
CA CYS A 17 -7.18 13.94 1.24
C CYS A 17 -7.00 12.44 1.33
N LEU A 18 -5.93 11.89 0.75
CA LEU A 18 -5.66 10.47 0.77
C LEU A 18 -4.42 10.17 1.61
N ASP A 19 -4.63 9.36 2.64
CA ASP A 19 -3.55 8.75 3.42
C ASP A 19 -3.35 7.31 2.94
N ILE A 20 -2.08 6.94 2.78
CA ILE A 20 -1.66 5.62 2.32
C ILE A 20 -0.75 5.05 3.40
N ALA A 21 -1.06 3.83 3.86
CA ALA A 21 -0.25 3.17 4.88
C ALA A 21 -0.15 1.67 4.60
N LEU A 22 1.01 1.09 4.91
CA LEU A 22 1.24 -0.35 4.88
C LEU A 22 1.37 -0.87 6.31
N GLN A 23 0.50 -1.80 6.71
CA GLN A 23 0.42 -2.27 8.09
C GLN A 23 0.45 -3.81 8.16
N PRO A 24 1.02 -4.38 9.24
CA PRO A 24 0.90 -5.80 9.51
C PRO A 24 -0.53 -6.14 9.94
N ALA A 25 -1.06 -7.27 9.46
CA ALA A 25 -2.32 -7.83 9.92
C ALA A 25 -2.14 -9.32 10.24
N ALA A 26 -2.62 -9.76 11.39
CA ALA A 26 -2.59 -11.16 11.77
C ALA A 26 -3.44 -12.00 10.80
N SER A 27 -2.94 -13.17 10.43
CA SER A 27 -3.63 -14.16 9.61
C SER A 27 -3.12 -15.55 9.96
N ASP A 28 -3.86 -16.55 9.50
CA ASP A 28 -3.40 -17.92 9.45
C ASP A 28 -3.37 -18.41 8.01
N LEU A 29 -2.43 -19.30 7.71
CA LEU A 29 -2.32 -20.00 6.45
C LEU A 29 -2.48 -21.49 6.68
N LYS A 30 -3.27 -22.15 5.84
CA LYS A 30 -3.35 -23.61 5.83
C LYS A 30 -2.21 -24.16 4.99
N SER A 31 -1.33 -24.95 5.62
CA SER A 31 -0.34 -25.72 4.89
C SER A 31 -0.97 -26.96 4.24
N SER A 32 -0.24 -27.54 3.29
CA SER A 32 -0.68 -28.71 2.50
C SER A 32 -0.93 -29.97 3.34
N ASP A 33 -0.36 -30.07 4.53
CA ASP A 33 -0.60 -31.12 5.52
C ASP A 33 -1.80 -30.84 6.44
N GLY A 34 -2.52 -29.73 6.21
CA GLY A 34 -3.72 -29.33 6.95
C GLY A 34 -3.44 -28.55 8.24
N LYS A 35 -2.18 -28.31 8.59
CA LYS A 35 -1.82 -27.48 9.75
C LYS A 35 -2.10 -26.00 9.47
N GLU A 36 -2.57 -25.27 10.47
CA GLU A 36 -2.63 -23.80 10.42
C GLU A 36 -1.32 -23.22 10.95
N ILE A 37 -0.77 -22.28 10.19
CA ILE A 37 0.48 -21.59 10.48
C ILE A 37 0.16 -20.11 10.59
N SER A 38 0.49 -19.52 11.73
CA SER A 38 0.30 -18.08 11.92
C SER A 38 1.25 -17.31 11.00
N PHE A 39 0.67 -16.38 10.25
CA PHE A 39 1.30 -15.63 9.19
C PHE A 39 0.87 -14.17 9.25
N THR A 40 1.83 -13.25 9.26
CA THR A 40 1.50 -11.82 9.26
C THR A 40 1.39 -11.31 7.82
N ARG A 41 0.20 -10.83 7.42
CA ARG A 41 -0.04 -10.20 6.11
C ARG A 41 0.48 -8.76 6.08
N ALA A 42 0.91 -8.32 4.90
CA ALA A 42 1.17 -6.91 4.62
C ALA A 42 -0.08 -6.30 3.96
N VAL A 43 -0.79 -5.42 4.67
CA VAL A 43 -2.04 -4.82 4.19
C VAL A 43 -1.81 -3.35 3.84
N LEU A 44 -1.96 -3.04 2.55
CA LEU A 44 -1.92 -1.67 2.05
C LEU A 44 -3.30 -1.04 2.21
N THR A 45 -3.36 0.12 2.85
CA THR A 45 -4.59 0.86 3.11
C THR A 45 -4.55 2.21 2.41
N VAL A 46 -5.70 2.62 1.86
CA VAL A 46 -5.91 3.99 1.37
C VAL A 46 -7.16 4.53 2.05
N ARG A 47 -7.02 5.65 2.75
CA ARG A 47 -8.10 6.28 3.51
C ARG A 47 -8.36 7.69 3.01
N ASN A 48 -9.63 8.03 2.83
CA ASN A 48 -10.04 9.41 2.66
C ASN A 48 -10.14 10.09 4.03
N VAL A 49 -9.23 11.05 4.28
CA VAL A 49 -9.16 11.81 5.53
C VAL A 49 -9.81 13.20 5.42
N CYS A 50 -10.31 13.57 4.24
CA CYS A 50 -11.09 14.78 4.05
C CYS A 50 -12.55 14.61 4.44
N GLU A 51 -13.23 15.73 4.71
CA GLU A 51 -14.66 15.80 4.99
C GLU A 51 -15.53 15.64 3.73
N GLU A 52 -14.90 15.70 2.55
CA GLU A 52 -15.55 15.57 1.26
C GLU A 52 -15.15 14.29 0.54
N ALA A 53 -15.98 13.85 -0.40
CA ALA A 53 -15.68 12.71 -1.23
C ALA A 53 -14.46 12.99 -2.12
N VAL A 54 -13.68 11.94 -2.37
CA VAL A 54 -12.58 11.96 -3.34
C VAL A 54 -13.01 11.16 -4.56
N LEU A 55 -12.78 11.72 -5.75
CA LEU A 55 -13.22 11.22 -7.05
C LEU A 55 -12.02 10.96 -7.97
N SER A 56 -12.28 10.26 -9.08
CA SER A 56 -11.28 9.97 -10.12
C SER A 56 -9.98 9.40 -9.55
N ILE A 57 -10.11 8.49 -8.58
CA ILE A 57 -8.97 7.89 -7.90
C ILE A 57 -8.27 6.94 -8.87
N PHE A 58 -6.99 7.20 -9.12
CA PHE A 58 -6.14 6.36 -9.94
C PHE A 58 -4.83 6.10 -9.20
N PRO A 59 -4.63 4.88 -8.67
CA PRO A 59 -3.41 4.56 -7.97
C PRO A 59 -2.29 4.21 -8.94
N HIS A 60 -1.06 4.38 -8.47
CA HIS A 60 0.16 3.94 -9.12
C HIS A 60 1.00 3.16 -8.12
N ALA A 61 1.54 2.02 -8.54
CA ALA A 61 2.34 1.17 -7.66
C ALA A 61 3.46 0.45 -8.42
N THR A 62 4.65 0.46 -7.83
CA THR A 62 5.76 -0.39 -8.28
C THR A 62 6.20 -1.31 -7.15
N LEU A 63 6.59 -2.52 -7.52
CA LEU A 63 7.06 -3.56 -6.60
C LEU A 63 8.42 -4.06 -7.08
N GLY A 64 9.44 -3.88 -6.25
CA GLY A 64 10.76 -4.45 -6.43
C GLY A 64 10.97 -5.65 -5.51
N GLN A 65 11.71 -6.63 -6.02
CA GLN A 65 12.28 -7.72 -5.24
C GLN A 65 13.79 -7.52 -5.12
N GLU A 66 14.38 -7.75 -3.94
CA GLU A 66 15.81 -7.67 -3.71
C GLU A 66 16.62 -8.47 -4.75
N SER A 67 17.65 -7.84 -5.31
CA SER A 67 18.47 -8.38 -6.41
C SER A 67 17.69 -8.72 -7.70
N GLY A 68 16.42 -8.30 -7.79
CA GLY A 68 15.52 -8.53 -8.91
C GLY A 68 15.19 -7.26 -9.69
N THR A 69 14.15 -7.33 -10.51
CA THR A 69 13.63 -6.21 -11.27
C THR A 69 12.55 -5.47 -10.49
N VAL A 70 12.37 -4.17 -10.77
CA VAL A 70 11.19 -3.42 -10.32
C VAL A 70 10.10 -3.61 -11.36
N GLN A 71 8.90 -3.95 -10.91
CA GLN A 71 7.75 -4.18 -11.77
C GLN A 71 6.66 -3.15 -11.49
N ASP A 72 6.00 -2.70 -12.55
CA ASP A 72 4.77 -1.91 -12.43
C ASP A 72 3.61 -2.87 -12.11
N VAL A 73 2.99 -2.66 -10.94
CA VAL A 73 1.84 -3.44 -10.45
C VAL A 73 0.57 -2.58 -10.40
N THR A 74 0.58 -1.41 -11.04
CA THR A 74 -0.52 -0.44 -11.08
C THR A 74 -1.82 -1.06 -11.56
N ALA A 75 -1.79 -1.83 -12.65
CA ALA A 75 -3.00 -2.41 -13.23
C ALA A 75 -3.71 -3.40 -12.28
N VAL A 76 -2.95 -4.07 -11.40
CA VAL A 76 -3.51 -5.00 -10.42
C VAL A 76 -3.98 -4.23 -9.19
N PHE A 77 -3.21 -3.25 -8.70
CA PHE A 77 -3.64 -2.42 -7.58
C PHE A 77 -4.90 -1.60 -7.89
N ALA A 78 -5.00 -1.05 -9.11
CA ALA A 78 -6.17 -0.29 -9.56
C ALA A 78 -7.48 -1.10 -9.56
N ARG A 79 -7.42 -2.43 -9.65
CA ARG A 79 -8.63 -3.28 -9.53
C ARG A 79 -9.18 -3.34 -8.11
N SER A 80 -8.33 -3.09 -7.12
CA SER A 80 -8.69 -3.06 -5.70
C SER A 80 -9.10 -1.68 -5.21
N VAL A 81 -8.90 -0.64 -6.02
CA VAL A 81 -9.19 0.76 -5.66
C VAL A 81 -10.41 1.24 -6.43
N PRO A 82 -11.50 1.64 -5.76
CA PRO A 82 -12.67 2.18 -6.42
C PRO A 82 -12.36 3.58 -6.99
N ALA A 83 -13.08 3.97 -8.04
CA ALA A 83 -12.90 5.28 -8.67
C ALA A 83 -13.27 6.47 -7.74
N SER A 84 -13.90 6.22 -6.60
CA SER A 84 -14.28 7.22 -5.60
C SER A 84 -14.27 6.66 -4.18
N LEU A 85 -13.97 7.51 -3.20
CA LEU A 85 -14.10 7.23 -1.77
C LEU A 85 -14.94 8.31 -1.08
N SER A 86 -15.92 7.88 -0.28
CA SER A 86 -16.67 8.77 0.62
C SER A 86 -15.76 9.34 1.72
N PRO A 87 -16.15 10.43 2.40
CA PRO A 87 -15.47 10.92 3.60
C PRO A 87 -15.27 9.78 4.62
N GLY A 88 -14.07 9.65 5.17
CA GLY A 88 -13.72 8.58 6.11
C GLY A 88 -13.65 7.17 5.50
N GLY A 89 -13.96 7.00 4.22
CA GLY A 89 -13.89 5.72 3.52
C GLY A 89 -12.47 5.15 3.57
N THR A 90 -12.37 3.83 3.61
CA THR A 90 -11.09 3.11 3.63
C THR A 90 -11.16 1.92 2.68
N ILE A 91 -10.09 1.69 1.94
CA ILE A 91 -9.88 0.46 1.16
C ILE A 91 -8.64 -0.25 1.66
N THR A 92 -8.65 -1.57 1.52
CA THR A 92 -7.58 -2.47 1.95
C THR A 92 -7.21 -3.37 0.79
N CYS A 93 -5.90 -3.54 0.55
CA CYS A 93 -5.35 -4.44 -0.44
C CYS A 93 -4.30 -5.33 0.23
N ASP A 94 -4.44 -6.64 0.10
CA ASP A 94 -3.45 -7.58 0.61
C ASP A 94 -2.29 -7.67 -0.38
N VAL A 95 -1.10 -7.23 0.03
CA VAL A 95 0.08 -7.22 -0.84
C VAL A 95 0.48 -8.63 -1.24
N TYR A 96 0.39 -9.60 -0.32
CA TYR A 96 0.80 -10.97 -0.57
C TYR A 96 -0.14 -11.67 -1.56
N ASP A 97 -1.45 -11.51 -1.41
CA ASP A 97 -2.45 -12.18 -2.26
C ASP A 97 -2.67 -11.44 -3.60
N VAL A 98 -2.46 -10.12 -3.64
CA VAL A 98 -2.83 -9.29 -4.80
C VAL A 98 -1.60 -8.80 -5.57
N LEU A 99 -0.63 -8.18 -4.90
CA LEU A 99 0.48 -7.49 -5.58
C LEU A 99 1.65 -8.41 -5.89
N LEU A 100 2.05 -9.29 -4.97
CA LEU A 100 3.17 -10.20 -5.21
C LEU A 100 2.92 -11.15 -6.40
N PRO A 101 1.71 -11.68 -6.66
CA PRO A 101 1.46 -12.51 -7.84
C PRO A 101 1.54 -11.76 -9.17
N ALA A 102 1.47 -10.41 -9.14
CA ALA A 102 1.63 -9.59 -10.34
C ALA A 102 3.11 -9.41 -10.76
N HIS A 103 4.05 -9.70 -9.85
CA HIS A 103 5.48 -9.59 -10.12
C HIS A 103 6.02 -10.93 -10.67
N PRO A 104 6.57 -11.00 -11.90
CA PRO A 104 6.94 -12.29 -12.52
C PRO A 104 8.00 -13.09 -11.75
N GLY A 105 8.91 -12.40 -11.04
CA GLY A 105 9.94 -13.05 -10.21
C GLY A 105 9.40 -13.77 -8.97
N THR A 106 8.17 -13.44 -8.55
CA THR A 106 7.50 -13.95 -7.36
C THR A 106 6.33 -14.86 -7.71
N ALA A 107 5.58 -14.56 -8.78
CA ALA A 107 4.34 -15.24 -9.16
C ALA A 107 4.47 -16.76 -9.24
N SER A 108 5.46 -17.26 -9.98
CA SER A 108 5.70 -18.70 -10.14
C SER A 108 6.06 -19.40 -8.83
N LYS A 109 6.81 -18.72 -7.97
CA LYS A 109 7.29 -19.28 -6.70
C LYS A 109 6.21 -19.24 -5.61
N ILE A 110 5.37 -18.21 -5.57
CA ILE A 110 4.18 -18.19 -4.72
C ILE A 110 3.24 -19.33 -5.13
N HIS A 111 3.05 -19.55 -6.44
CA HIS A 111 2.25 -20.67 -6.91
C HIS A 111 2.81 -22.04 -6.50
N MET A 112 4.13 -22.23 -6.60
CA MET A 112 4.77 -23.54 -6.34
C MET A 112 5.08 -23.81 -4.85
N PHE A 113 5.45 -22.79 -4.09
CA PHE A 113 5.97 -22.93 -2.73
C PHE A 113 5.14 -22.17 -1.68
N GLY A 114 4.05 -21.51 -2.11
CA GLY A 114 3.21 -20.71 -1.24
C GLY A 114 4.03 -19.64 -0.50
N TYR A 115 3.73 -19.48 0.79
CA TYR A 115 4.35 -18.45 1.63
C TYR A 115 5.86 -18.66 1.81
N ARG A 116 6.37 -19.89 1.67
CA ARG A 116 7.80 -20.18 1.83
C ARG A 116 8.63 -19.49 0.77
N ALA A 117 8.04 -19.14 -0.38
CA ALA A 117 8.70 -18.32 -1.38
C ALA A 117 9.07 -16.93 -0.83
N ALA A 118 8.18 -16.32 -0.04
CA ALA A 118 8.33 -14.95 0.44
C ALA A 118 9.33 -14.81 1.61
N LEU A 119 9.64 -15.90 2.32
CA LEU A 119 10.53 -15.90 3.49
C LEU A 119 12.00 -15.54 3.20
N ASN A 120 12.42 -15.59 1.93
CA ASN A 120 13.80 -15.33 1.54
C ASN A 120 13.99 -13.99 0.83
N TRP A 121 12.95 -13.16 0.79
CA TRP A 121 12.96 -11.96 -0.02
C TRP A 121 12.63 -10.71 0.77
N LYS A 122 13.37 -9.67 0.42
CA LYS A 122 13.05 -8.30 0.75
C LYS A 122 12.40 -7.63 -0.43
N PHE A 123 11.32 -6.92 -0.15
CA PHE A 123 10.49 -6.23 -1.11
C PHE A 123 10.57 -4.73 -0.91
N ASP A 124 10.37 -4.00 -2.00
CA ASP A 124 10.33 -2.56 -2.05
C ASP A 124 9.05 -2.14 -2.78
N LEU A 125 8.09 -1.59 -2.04
CA LEU A 125 6.81 -1.14 -2.59
C LEU A 125 6.79 0.39 -2.57
N ALA A 126 6.58 1.00 -3.72
CA ALA A 126 6.34 2.44 -3.85
C ALA A 126 4.95 2.69 -4.41
N VAL A 127 4.17 3.56 -3.75
CA VAL A 127 2.78 3.85 -4.10
C VAL A 127 2.52 5.34 -4.07
N TRP A 128 1.77 5.83 -5.04
CA TRP A 128 1.17 7.17 -5.03
C TRP A 128 -0.15 7.16 -5.76
N ILE A 129 -0.98 8.18 -5.56
CA ILE A 129 -2.36 8.19 -6.09
C ILE A 129 -2.67 9.55 -6.71
N GLU A 130 -3.20 9.53 -7.93
CA GLU A 130 -3.89 10.66 -8.54
C GLU A 130 -5.34 10.68 -8.09
N TYR A 131 -5.86 11.86 -7.75
CA TYR A 131 -7.25 11.99 -7.33
C TYR A 131 -7.78 13.39 -7.58
N ARG A 132 -9.08 13.58 -7.41
CA ARG A 132 -9.74 14.89 -7.40
C ARG A 132 -10.62 14.98 -6.15
N ALA A 133 -10.37 15.96 -5.29
CA ALA A 133 -11.32 16.27 -4.21
C ALA A 133 -12.63 16.79 -4.81
N SER A 134 -13.76 16.49 -4.17
CA SER A 134 -15.05 17.09 -4.54
C SER A 134 -14.92 18.62 -4.60
N GLY A 135 -15.57 19.27 -5.56
CA GLY A 135 -15.47 20.73 -5.75
C GLY A 135 -14.13 21.26 -6.28
N SER A 136 -13.06 20.45 -6.34
CA SER A 136 -11.79 20.86 -6.97
C SER A 136 -11.80 20.67 -8.48
N ALA A 137 -11.41 21.72 -9.21
CA ALA A 137 -11.23 21.65 -10.67
C ALA A 137 -9.93 20.91 -11.07
N ALA A 138 -8.88 21.03 -10.25
CA ALA A 138 -7.57 20.47 -10.55
C ALA A 138 -7.39 19.07 -9.91
N PRO A 139 -6.75 18.12 -10.61
CA PRO A 139 -6.30 16.87 -9.99
C PRO A 139 -5.18 17.16 -8.98
N ALA A 140 -5.13 16.34 -7.94
CA ALA A 140 -4.10 16.32 -6.92
C ALA A 140 -3.36 14.97 -6.96
N ARG A 141 -2.17 14.94 -6.37
CA ARG A 141 -1.34 13.74 -6.24
C ARG A 141 -0.90 13.59 -4.80
N THR A 142 -0.97 12.38 -4.26
CA THR A 142 -0.29 12.10 -3.00
C THR A 142 1.22 12.10 -3.23
N PRO A 143 2.02 12.38 -2.19
CA PRO A 143 3.43 12.05 -2.23
C PRO A 143 3.64 10.54 -2.41
N VAL A 144 4.82 10.16 -2.92
CA VAL A 144 5.21 8.75 -3.05
C VAL A 144 5.48 8.21 -1.65
N SER A 145 4.72 7.19 -1.27
CA SER A 145 4.93 6.44 -0.04
C SER A 145 5.70 5.17 -0.37
N ARG A 146 6.78 4.88 0.37
CA ARG A 146 7.67 3.77 0.06
C ARG A 146 7.96 2.92 1.30
N TRP A 147 7.86 1.61 1.14
CA TRP A 147 8.14 0.64 2.20
C TRP A 147 9.09 -0.43 1.74
N ILE A 148 9.97 -0.81 2.65
CA ILE A 148 10.76 -2.03 2.54
C ILE A 148 10.18 -3.06 3.50
N PHE A 149 9.88 -4.27 3.03
CA PHE A 149 9.33 -5.30 3.89
C PHE A 149 9.82 -6.70 3.54
N SER A 150 9.80 -7.60 4.51
CA SER A 150 10.23 -8.99 4.37
C SER A 150 9.53 -9.86 5.41
N TRP A 151 9.32 -11.13 5.06
CA TRP A 151 8.84 -12.14 5.99
C TRP A 151 9.99 -12.98 6.52
N SER A 152 9.95 -13.34 7.80
CA SER A 152 10.94 -14.21 8.45
C SER A 152 10.28 -15.17 9.43
N ILE A 153 10.96 -16.26 9.75
CA ILE A 153 10.54 -17.17 10.83
C ILE A 153 10.88 -16.49 12.16
N ALA A 154 9.92 -16.41 13.09
CA ALA A 154 10.13 -15.87 14.43
C ALA A 154 11.19 -16.70 15.17
N GLU A 155 12.13 -16.05 15.86
CA GLU A 155 13.23 -16.74 16.55
C GLU A 155 12.76 -17.57 17.76
N THR A 156 11.61 -17.23 18.34
CA THR A 156 11.16 -17.77 19.63
C THR A 156 9.99 -18.75 19.55
N ASP A 157 9.33 -18.89 18.40
CA ASP A 157 8.17 -19.77 18.20
C ASP A 157 8.35 -20.66 16.98
N GLU A 158 8.16 -21.96 17.17
CA GLU A 158 8.34 -23.02 16.17
C GLU A 158 7.40 -22.88 14.96
N GLY A 159 7.79 -22.00 14.02
CA GLY A 159 7.17 -21.86 12.70
C GLY A 159 6.26 -20.66 12.50
N ASN A 160 6.20 -19.71 13.44
CA ASN A 160 5.47 -18.45 13.25
C ASN A 160 6.18 -17.57 12.21
N ILE A 161 5.40 -16.95 11.32
CA ILE A 161 5.94 -16.09 10.27
C ILE A 161 5.61 -14.63 10.58
N GLU A 162 6.66 -13.88 10.85
CA GLU A 162 6.62 -12.46 11.16
C GLU A 162 6.90 -11.62 9.93
N LEU A 163 6.30 -10.43 9.91
CA LEU A 163 6.50 -9.43 8.87
C LEU A 163 7.24 -8.24 9.47
N THR A 164 8.38 -7.91 8.89
CA THR A 164 9.06 -6.64 9.17
C THR A 164 8.70 -5.63 8.09
N ILE A 165 8.24 -4.44 8.49
CA ILE A 165 7.97 -3.31 7.59
C ILE A 165 8.81 -2.12 8.04
N LYS A 166 9.55 -1.53 7.10
CA LYS A 166 10.28 -0.29 7.27
C LYS A 166 9.70 0.78 6.35
N ASP A 167 9.10 1.81 6.95
CA ASP A 167 8.70 3.02 6.23
C ASP A 167 9.96 3.82 5.86
N MET A 168 10.05 4.19 4.58
CA MET A 168 11.18 4.94 4.05
C MET A 168 10.90 6.45 3.98
N GLY A 169 9.72 6.89 4.39
CA GLY A 169 9.26 8.27 4.35
C GLY A 169 8.84 8.73 2.96
N VAL A 170 8.43 10.00 2.92
CA VAL A 170 8.19 10.80 1.73
C VAL A 170 9.41 11.66 1.45
#